data_AF-A0A6B3CCQ6-F1
#
_entry.id   AF-A0A6B3CCQ6-F1
#
_cell.length_a   1.000
_cell.length_b   1.000
_cell.length_c   1.000
_cell.angle_alpha   90.00
_cell.angle_beta   90.00
_cell.angle_gamma   90.00
#
_symmetry.space_group_name_H-M   'P 1'
#
loop_
_entity.id
_entity.type
_entity.pdbx_description
1 polymer ?
#
loop_
_entity_poly.entity_id
_entity_poly.type
_entity_poly.pdbx_seq_one_letter_code
_entity_poly.pdbx_strand_id
1 'polypeptide(L)' 'MTTPSTSLPGGTWTLGDSTVTRFGYGAMQLAGPGVMGPPADRDGALAVLREAVGLGITH' A
#
# COMPACT_ATOMS: atom_id res chain seq x y z
N MET A 1 26.32 -2.05 3.80
CA MET A 1 25.14 -2.07 2.92
C MET A 1 24.29 -0.86 3.28
N THR A 2 24.16 0.11 2.38
CA THR A 2 23.36 1.32 2.61
C THR A 2 21.93 1.00 2.16
N THR A 3 20.99 0.84 3.09
CA THR A 3 19.59 0.64 2.74
C THR A 3 19.09 1.96 2.13
N PRO A 4 18.59 1.97 0.88
CA PRO A 4 18.04 3.20 0.32
C PRO A 4 16.82 3.61 1.15
N SER A 5 16.83 4.83 1.70
CA SER A 5 15.64 5.43 2.26
C SER A 5 14.75 5.85 1.10
N THR A 6 13.79 5.01 0.74
CA THR A 6 12.81 5.33 -0.31
C THR A 6 11.91 6.44 0.21
N SER A 7 12.19 7.68 -0.18
CA SER A 7 11.25 8.78 0.03
C SER A 7 10.11 8.64 -0.97
N LEU A 8 8.88 8.47 -0.47
CA LEU A 8 7.71 8.40 -1.34
C LEU A 8 7.47 9.76 -2.05
N PRO A 9 7.05 9.74 -3.32
CA PRO A 9 6.78 10.96 -4.06
C PRO A 9 5.73 11.82 -3.36
N GLY A 10 5.96 13.13 -3.38
CA GLY A 10 5.03 14.11 -2.81
C GLY A 10 5.07 14.23 -1.28
N GLY A 11 5.76 13.37 -0.53
CA GLY A 11 5.77 13.49 0.94
C GLY A 11 4.39 13.23 1.54
N THR A 12 4.00 13.99 2.58
CA THR A 12 2.78 13.75 3.35
C THR A 12 1.73 14.86 3.21
N TRP A 13 0.48 14.53 3.56
CA TRP A 13 -0.66 15.44 3.60
C TRP A 13 -1.53 15.17 4.83
N THR A 14 -2.17 16.22 5.37
CA THR A 14 -3.13 16.08 6.48
C THR A 14 -4.53 15.87 5.92
N LEU A 15 -5.08 14.67 6.09
CA LEU A 15 -6.44 14.29 5.71
C LEU A 15 -7.29 14.15 6.99
N GLY A 16 -8.10 15.18 7.27
CA GLY A 16 -8.80 15.28 8.56
C GLY A 16 -7.80 15.34 9.71
N ASP A 17 -7.90 14.40 10.64
CA ASP A 17 -7.00 14.29 11.81
C ASP A 17 -5.79 13.37 11.56
N SER A 18 -5.63 12.84 10.34
CA SER A 18 -4.56 11.88 10.00
C SER A 18 -3.54 12.48 9.03
N THR A 19 -2.25 12.24 9.27
CA THR A 19 -1.19 12.51 8.29
C THR A 19 -0.96 11.26 7.45
N VAL A 20 -1.11 11.37 6.14
CA VAL A 20 -0.95 10.28 5.17
C VAL A 20 0.14 10.61 4.17
N THR A 21 0.76 9.60 3.57
CA THR A 21 1.58 9.79 2.36
C THR A 21 0.73 10.30 1.21
N ARG A 22 1.29 11.07 0.27
CA ARG A 22 0.55 11.48 -0.94
C ARG A 22 0.57 10.44 -2.06
N PHE A 23 1.31 9.36 -1.86
CA PHE A 23 1.32 8.18 -2.71
C PHE A 23 0.65 7.02 -1.97
N GLY A 24 -0.16 6.24 -2.68
CA GLY A 24 -1.03 5.20 -2.11
C GLY A 24 -0.98 3.87 -2.84
N TYR A 25 -1.53 2.84 -2.22
CA TYR A 25 -1.63 1.50 -2.83
C TYR A 25 -3.08 1.11 -3.12
N GLY A 26 -3.45 1.07 -4.39
CA GLY A 26 -4.78 0.61 -4.82
C GLY A 26 -4.90 -0.92 -4.74
N ALA A 27 -5.84 -1.41 -3.92
CA ALA A 27 -5.97 -2.85 -3.64
C ALA A 27 -7.01 -3.61 -4.50
N MET A 28 -7.68 -2.96 -5.46
CA MET A 28 -8.77 -3.59 -6.25
C MET A 28 -8.33 -4.87 -6.98
N GLN A 29 -7.08 -4.94 -7.46
CA GLN A 29 -6.55 -6.09 -8.18
C GLN A 29 -6.18 -7.28 -7.29
N LEU A 30 -6.19 -7.09 -5.96
CA LEU A 30 -6.02 -8.20 -5.03
C LEU A 30 -7.32 -8.97 -4.81
N ALA A 31 -8.48 -8.36 -5.07
CA ALA A 31 -9.77 -9.00 -4.90
C ALA A 31 -10.04 -10.05 -6.00
N GLY A 32 -11.07 -10.87 -5.78
CA GLY A 32 -11.50 -11.87 -6.75
C GLY A 32 -12.09 -11.28 -8.05
N PRO A 33 -12.53 -12.13 -8.99
CA PRO A 33 -13.05 -11.72 -10.29
C PRO A 33 -14.11 -10.62 -10.19
N GLY A 34 -13.98 -9.57 -11.02
CA GLY A 34 -14.89 -8.42 -10.97
C GLY A 34 -14.72 -7.54 -9.72
N VAL A 35 -13.58 -7.64 -9.01
CA VAL A 35 -13.32 -6.94 -7.74
C VAL A 35 -14.25 -7.44 -6.62
N MET A 36 -14.70 -8.69 -6.72
CA MET A 36 -15.64 -9.31 -5.79
C MET A 36 -15.08 -10.62 -5.25
N GLY A 37 -15.24 -10.83 -3.94
CA GLY A 37 -14.79 -12.05 -3.25
C GLY A 37 -13.30 -12.06 -2.88
N PRO A 38 -12.83 -13.15 -2.27
CA PRO A 38 -11.47 -13.25 -1.75
C PRO A 38 -10.40 -13.26 -2.86
N PRO A 39 -9.16 -12.86 -2.54
CA PRO A 39 -8.02 -13.04 -3.45
C PRO A 39 -7.84 -14.49 -3.88
N ALA A 40 -7.44 -14.71 -5.13
CA ALA A 40 -7.06 -16.05 -5.62
C ALA A 40 -5.81 -16.59 -4.90
N ASP A 41 -4.90 -15.69 -4.53
CA ASP A 41 -3.75 -15.97 -3.66
C ASP A 41 -3.77 -15.01 -2.46
N ARG A 42 -4.25 -15.52 -1.33
CA ARG A 42 -4.35 -14.74 -0.09
C ARG A 42 -2.99 -14.39 0.48
N ASP A 43 -2.03 -15.30 0.41
CA ASP A 43 -0.73 -15.10 1.04
C ASP A 43 0.12 -14.12 0.23
N GLY A 44 0.05 -14.20 -1.11
CA GLY A 44 0.61 -13.19 -2.00
C GLY A 44 -0.01 -11.81 -1.80
N ALA A 45 -1.34 -11.72 -1.68
CA ALA A 45 -2.01 -10.45 -1.39
C ALA A 45 -1.53 -9.83 -0.06
N LEU A 46 -1.39 -10.65 0.99
CA LEU A 46 -0.85 -10.20 2.27
C LEU A 46 0.61 -9.77 2.17
N ALA A 47 1.43 -10.48 1.40
CA ALA A 47 2.84 -10.12 1.20
C ALA A 47 2.98 -8.74 0.54
N VAL A 48 2.20 -8.47 -0.51
CA VAL A 48 2.22 -7.17 -1.19
C VAL A 48 1.75 -6.03 -0.28
N LEU A 49 0.68 -6.24 0.50
CA LEU A 49 0.21 -5.22 1.43
C LEU A 49 1.22 -4.94 2.55
N ARG A 50 1.91 -5.97 3.05
CA ARG A 50 3.00 -5.79 4.03
C ARG A 50 4.16 -5.01 3.44
N GLU A 51 4.51 -5.28 2.19
CA GLU A 51 5.57 -4.53 1.50
C GLU A 51 5.17 -3.07 1.28
N ALA A 52 3.94 -2.79 0.87
CA ALA A 52 3.45 -1.41 0.72
C ALA A 52 3.60 -0.62 2.04
N VAL A 53 3.21 -1.23 3.16
CA VAL A 53 3.42 -0.64 4.50
C VAL A 53 4.91 -0.50 4.84
N GLY A 54 5.73 -1.50 4.50
CA GLY A 54 7.19 -1.46 4.70
C GLY A 54 7.89 -0.35 3.91
N LEU A 55 7.34 0.02 2.75
CA LEU A 55 7.77 1.16 1.93
C LEU A 55 7.23 2.51 2.44
N GLY A 56 6.46 2.51 3.54
CA GLY A 56 5.93 3.70 4.19
C GLY A 56 4.62 4.21 3.59
N ILE A 57 3.95 3.46 2.71
CA ILE A 57 2.64 3.85 2.17
C ILE A 57 1.58 3.69 3.26
N THR A 58 0.77 4.73 3.49
CA THR A 58 -0.18 4.77 4.62
C THR A 58 -1.65 4.79 4.21
N HIS A 59 -1.96 4.76 2.91
CA HIS A 59 -3.34 4.77 2.41
C HIS A 59 -3.51 4.01 1.08
#